data_AF-A0A8K1C5Z8-F1
#
_entry.id   AF-A0A8K1C5Z8-F1
#
_cell.length_a   1.000
_cell.length_b   1.000
_cell.length_c   1.000
_cell.angle_alpha   90.00
_cell.angle_beta   90.00
_cell.angle_gamma   90.00
#
_symmetry.space_group_name_H-M   'P 1'
#
loop_
_entity.id
_entity.type
_entity.pdbx_description
1 polymer ?
#
loop_
_entity_poly.entity_id
_entity_poly.type
_entity_poly.pdbx_seq_one_letter_code
_entity_poly.pdbx_strand_id
1 'polypeptide(L)'
;MEQPVDKETAKERFRSSRLSWSNQAEHKLRQELNDIAIAKCRDTTEKFAVCARESGLMVIFRCREQNKAMNDCLHQYTNDEQFRVYKEKREKEIAAL
;
A
#
# COMPACT_ATOMS: atom_id res chain seq x y z
N MET A 1 32.30 -23.25 -15.81
CA MET A 1 31.90 -24.34 -14.92
C MET A 1 30.73 -23.82 -14.10
N GLU A 2 29.50 -24.03 -14.57
CA GLU A 2 28.31 -23.72 -13.77
C GLU A 2 28.16 -24.79 -12.69
N GLN A 3 28.15 -24.37 -11.43
CA GLN A 3 27.95 -25.28 -10.31
C GLN A 3 26.48 -25.73 -10.28
N PRO A 4 26.20 -27.01 -9.98
CA PRO A 4 24.84 -27.52 -9.92
C PRO A 4 24.13 -26.87 -8.73
N VAL A 5 23.06 -26.13 -9.02
CA VAL A 5 22.18 -25.56 -7.99
C VAL A 5 21.54 -26.72 -7.25
N ASP A 6 21.72 -26.81 -5.94
CA ASP A 6 21.17 -27.90 -5.15
C ASP A 6 19.63 -27.87 -5.23
N LYS A 7 19.04 -29.06 -5.11
CA LYS A 7 17.60 -29.28 -5.32
C LYS A 7 16.75 -28.52 -4.29
N GLU A 8 17.29 -28.16 -3.14
CA GLU A 8 16.59 -27.35 -2.14
C GLU A 8 16.57 -25.88 -2.56
N THR A 9 17.71 -25.30 -2.96
CA THR A 9 17.80 -23.94 -3.50
C THR A 9 16.91 -23.76 -4.74
N ALA A 10 16.84 -24.77 -5.61
CA ALA A 10 15.94 -24.75 -6.77
C ALA A 10 14.45 -24.78 -6.36
N LYS A 11 14.10 -25.54 -5.32
CA LYS A 11 12.73 -25.59 -4.77
C LYS A 11 12.37 -24.31 -4.01
N GLU A 12 13.29 -23.70 -3.28
CA GLU A 12 13.10 -22.41 -2.61
C GLU A 12 12.92 -21.28 -3.60
N ARG A 13 13.73 -21.22 -4.67
CA ARG A 13 13.49 -20.28 -5.78
C ARG A 13 12.15 -20.50 -6.45
N PHE A 14 11.70 -21.75 -6.60
CA PHE A 14 10.39 -22.05 -7.20
C PHE A 14 9.21 -21.72 -6.25
N ARG A 15 9.37 -21.93 -4.94
CA ARG A 15 8.41 -21.52 -3.91
C ARG A 15 8.35 -19.99 -3.79
N SER A 16 9.51 -19.33 -3.83
CA SER A 16 9.67 -17.86 -3.89
C SER A 16 9.11 -17.28 -5.19
N SER A 17 9.27 -17.97 -6.32
CA SER A 17 8.63 -17.62 -7.59
C SER A 17 7.10 -17.69 -7.52
N ARG A 18 6.53 -18.64 -6.75
CA ARG A 18 5.09 -18.68 -6.44
C ARG A 18 4.66 -17.65 -5.39
N LEU A 19 5.60 -17.09 -4.63
CA LEU A 19 5.41 -15.93 -3.76
C LEU A 19 5.45 -14.60 -4.55
N SER A 20 5.56 -14.64 -5.89
CA SER A 20 5.19 -13.50 -6.72
C SER A 20 3.73 -13.17 -6.42
N TRP A 21 3.51 -12.13 -5.61
CA TRP A 21 2.19 -11.62 -5.31
C TRP A 21 1.47 -11.40 -6.64
N SER A 22 0.36 -12.11 -6.85
CA SER A 22 -0.48 -11.84 -8.01
C SER A 22 -0.88 -10.37 -7.99
N ASN A 23 -1.14 -9.77 -9.15
CA ASN A 23 -1.59 -8.37 -9.22
C ASN A 23 -2.79 -8.10 -8.29
N GLN A 24 -3.66 -9.09 -8.12
CA GLN A 24 -4.79 -9.01 -7.19
C GLN A 24 -4.34 -8.98 -5.72
N ALA A 25 -3.36 -9.81 -5.36
CA ALA A 25 -2.83 -9.85 -4.02
C ALA A 25 -2.04 -8.56 -3.69
N GLU A 26 -1.27 -8.03 -4.64
CA GLU A 26 -0.62 -6.72 -4.50
C GLU A 26 -1.65 -5.60 -4.34
N HIS A 27 -2.71 -5.59 -5.16
CA HIS A 27 -3.79 -4.62 -5.04
C HIS A 27 -4.44 -4.67 -3.65
N LYS A 28 -4.67 -5.86 -3.11
CA LYS A 28 -5.21 -6.03 -1.76
C LYS A 28 -4.27 -5.46 -0.69
N LEU A 29 -2.96 -5.69 -0.79
CA LEU A 29 -1.99 -5.09 0.12
C LEU A 29 -1.98 -3.56 0.05
N ARG A 30 -2.08 -3.01 -1.17
CA ARG A 30 -2.19 -1.55 -1.35
C ARG A 30 -3.47 -1.01 -0.72
N GLN A 31 -4.58 -1.73 -0.85
CA GLN A 31 -5.84 -1.33 -0.21
C GLN A 31 -5.70 -1.34 1.33
N GLU A 32 -5.16 -2.40 1.92
CA GLU A 32 -4.92 -2.48 3.37
C GLU A 32 -4.01 -1.33 3.85
N LEU A 33 -2.92 -1.04 3.12
CA LEU A 33 -2.02 0.07 3.45
C LEU A 33 -2.72 1.43 3.36
N ASN A 34 -3.57 1.63 2.35
CA ASN A 34 -4.36 2.85 2.22
C ASN A 34 -5.34 3.02 3.40
N ASP A 35 -6.02 1.95 3.83
CA ASP A 35 -6.93 2.01 4.98
C ASP A 35 -6.19 2.41 6.27
N ILE A 36 -4.99 1.87 6.47
CA ILE A 36 -4.10 2.26 7.58
C ILE A 36 -3.69 3.73 7.47
N ALA A 37 -3.33 4.18 6.27
CA ALA A 37 -2.94 5.57 6.02
C ALA A 37 -4.10 6.55 6.28
N ILE A 38 -5.31 6.21 5.82
CA ILE A 38 -6.54 6.98 6.08
C ILE A 38 -6.79 7.10 7.58
N ALA A 39 -6.62 6.03 8.35
CA ALA A 39 -6.78 6.06 9.79
C ALA A 39 -5.74 6.97 10.48
N LYS A 40 -4.49 6.98 10.01
CA LYS A 40 -3.42 7.87 10.51
C LYS A 40 -3.62 9.33 10.11
N CYS A 41 -4.17 9.58 8.92
CA CYS A 41 -4.43 10.90 8.37
C CYS A 41 -5.84 11.43 8.68
N ARG A 42 -6.49 10.91 9.73
CA ARG A 42 -7.89 11.21 10.05
C ARG A 42 -8.22 12.70 10.06
N ASP A 43 -7.36 13.55 10.62
CA ASP A 43 -7.57 15.01 10.67
C ASP A 43 -7.68 15.63 9.26
N THR A 44 -6.75 15.31 8.35
CA THR A 44 -6.75 15.88 6.99
C THR A 44 -7.82 15.23 6.13
N THR A 45 -8.08 13.94 6.29
CA THR A 45 -9.18 13.23 5.61
C THR A 45 -10.55 13.78 6.04
N GLU A 46 -10.74 14.07 7.32
CA GLU A 46 -12.00 14.62 7.84
C GLU A 46 -12.24 16.06 7.32
N LYS A 47 -11.20 16.91 7.31
CA LYS A 47 -11.26 18.25 6.71
C LYS A 47 -11.64 18.20 5.23
N PHE A 48 -11.05 17.28 4.46
CA PHE A 48 -11.41 17.08 3.07
C PHE A 48 -12.85 16.56 2.93
N ALA A 49 -13.27 15.59 3.75
CA ALA A 49 -14.62 15.04 3.73
C ALA A 49 -15.70 16.09 4.04
N VAL A 50 -15.45 16.98 5.01
CA VAL A 50 -16.34 18.11 5.32
C VAL A 50 -16.46 19.03 4.09
N CYS A 51 -15.33 19.49 3.54
CA CYS A 51 -15.34 20.34 2.35
C CYS A 51 -16.05 19.70 1.15
N ALA A 52 -15.82 18.40 0.92
CA ALA A 52 -16.42 17.65 -0.17
C ALA A 52 -17.95 17.56 -0.04
N ARG A 53 -18.46 17.33 1.19
CA ARG A 53 -19.90 17.31 1.47
C ARG A 53 -20.55 18.67 1.21
N GLU A 54 -19.91 19.76 1.60
CA GLU A 54 -20.42 21.13 1.40
C GLU A 54 -20.33 21.59 -0.05
N SER A 55 -19.28 21.17 -0.77
CA SER A 55 -19.02 21.61 -2.15
C SER A 55 -19.76 20.82 -3.21
N GLY A 56 -20.20 19.58 -2.90
CA GLY A 56 -20.86 18.69 -3.86
C GLY A 56 -20.02 18.49 -5.12
N LEU A 57 -20.61 18.73 -6.29
CA LEU A 57 -19.93 18.59 -7.59
C LEU A 57 -18.75 19.56 -7.77
N MET A 58 -18.69 20.66 -6.99
CA MET A 58 -17.63 21.67 -7.09
C MET A 58 -16.39 21.33 -6.25
N VAL A 59 -16.33 20.14 -5.63
CA VAL A 59 -15.22 19.68 -4.76
C VAL A 59 -13.84 19.82 -5.42
N ILE A 60 -13.72 19.53 -6.72
CA ILE A 60 -12.43 19.57 -7.46
C ILE A 60 -11.87 21.00 -7.55
N PHE A 61 -12.74 22.00 -7.50
CA PHE A 61 -12.35 23.41 -7.55
C PHE A 61 -12.20 24.00 -6.15
N ARG A 62 -13.16 23.71 -5.25
CA ARG A 62 -13.25 24.35 -3.93
C ARG A 62 -12.39 23.72 -2.85
N CYS A 63 -12.14 22.41 -2.94
CA CYS A 63 -11.44 21.66 -1.89
C CYS A 63 -9.99 21.33 -2.24
N ARG A 64 -9.36 22.11 -3.13
CA ARG A 64 -7.98 21.84 -3.61
C ARG A 64 -6.96 21.85 -2.48
N GLU A 65 -7.10 22.76 -1.53
CA GLU A 65 -6.20 22.88 -0.38
C GLU A 65 -6.32 21.69 0.57
N GLN A 66 -7.55 21.33 0.95
CA GLN A 66 -7.82 20.17 1.82
C GLN A 66 -7.41 18.88 1.12
N ASN A 67 -7.67 18.75 -0.18
CA ASN A 67 -7.24 17.61 -0.98
C ASN A 67 -5.71 17.51 -1.02
N LYS A 68 -4.99 18.62 -1.19
CA LYS A 68 -3.53 18.65 -1.15
C LYS A 68 -3.02 18.21 0.22
N ALA A 69 -3.53 18.79 1.30
CA ALA A 69 -3.12 18.42 2.66
C ALA A 69 -3.38 16.95 2.99
N MET A 70 -4.52 16.41 2.55
CA MET A 70 -4.84 14.99 2.67
C MET A 70 -3.84 14.13 1.89
N ASN A 71 -3.60 14.42 0.61
CA ASN A 71 -2.65 13.65 -0.21
C ASN A 71 -1.22 13.74 0.31
N ASP A 72 -0.78 14.91 0.76
CA ASP A 72 0.55 15.10 1.35
C ASP A 72 0.72 14.23 2.61
N CYS A 73 -0.34 14.04 3.41
CA CYS A 73 -0.32 13.12 4.54
C CYS A 73 -0.31 11.66 4.10
N LEU A 74 -1.23 11.25 3.21
CA LEU A 74 -1.35 9.87 2.74
C LEU A 74 -0.04 9.39 2.09
N HIS A 75 0.59 10.24 1.29
CA HIS A 75 1.83 9.93 0.58
C HIS A 75 3.00 9.60 1.53
N GLN A 76 2.99 10.07 2.79
CA GLN A 76 4.00 9.67 3.79
C GLN A 76 3.92 8.17 4.13
N TYR A 77 2.74 7.57 3.99
CA TYR A 77 2.46 6.18 4.36
C TYR A 77 2.23 5.25 3.17
N THR A 78 1.91 5.78 1.99
CA THR A 78 1.51 4.99 0.82
C THR A 78 2.50 5.08 -0.35
N ASN A 79 3.69 5.67 -0.14
CA ASN A 79 4.76 5.68 -1.13
C ASN A 79 5.37 4.27 -1.34
N ASP A 80 6.17 4.12 -2.40
CA ASP A 80 6.73 2.83 -2.80
C ASP A 80 7.64 2.20 -1.73
N GLU A 81 8.37 3.01 -0.97
CA GLU A 81 9.21 2.52 0.12
C GLU A 81 8.35 1.93 1.25
N GLN A 82 7.31 2.66 1.68
CA GLN A 82 6.37 2.17 2.68
C GLN A 82 5.62 0.93 2.20
N PHE A 83 5.27 0.89 0.92
CA PHE A 83 4.63 -0.27 0.32
C PHE A 83 5.53 -1.51 0.34
N ARG A 84 6.83 -1.35 0.01
CA ARG A 84 7.81 -2.43 0.08
C ARG A 84 7.96 -2.95 1.52
N VAL A 85 8.12 -2.06 2.50
CA VAL A 85 8.23 -2.42 3.92
C VAL A 85 6.96 -3.15 4.40
N TYR A 86 5.77 -2.66 4.02
CA TYR A 86 4.51 -3.30 4.38
C TYR A 86 4.40 -4.70 3.77
N LYS A 87 4.75 -4.85 2.49
CA LYS A 87 4.74 -6.13 1.79
C LYS A 87 5.66 -7.15 2.45
N GLU A 88 6.91 -6.79 2.76
CA GLU A 88 7.86 -7.67 3.46
C GLU A 88 7.35 -8.09 4.85
N LYS A 89 6.71 -7.16 5.57
CA LYS A 89 6.10 -7.47 6.88
C LYS A 89 4.99 -8.51 6.73
N ARG A 90 4.09 -8.34 5.74
CA ARG A 90 2.98 -9.27 5.50
C ARG A 90 3.47 -10.63 5.02
N GLU A 91 4.52 -10.69 4.22
CA GLU A 91 5.18 -11.95 3.82
C GLU A 91 5.72 -12.71 5.04
N LYS A 92 6.40 -12.01 5.96
CA LYS A 92 6.90 -12.62 7.22
C LYS A 92 5.76 -13.11 8.11
N GLU A 93 4.67 -12.34 8.23
CA GLU A 93 3.49 -12.76 8.98
C GLU A 93 2.83 -14.01 8.38
N ILE A 94 2.69 -14.07 7.05
CA ILE A 94 2.12 -15.25 6.36
C ILE A 94 3.03 -16.47 6.50
N ALA A 95 4.35 -16.28 6.43
CA ALA A 95 5.31 -17.38 6.60
C ALA A 95 5.39 -17.91 8.04
N ALA A 96 4.93 -17.14 9.02
CA ALA A 96 4.90 -17.51 10.44
C ALA A 96 3.58 -18.20 10.87
N LEU A 97 2.58 -18.25 9.98
CA LEU A 97 1.30 -18.96 10.16
C LEU A 97 1.41 -20.40 9.63
#